data_AF-A0A819XY27-F1
#
_entry.id   AF-A0A819XY27-F1
#
_cell.length_a   1.000
_cell.length_b   1.000
_cell.length_c   1.000
_cell.angle_alpha   90.00
_cell.angle_beta   90.00
_cell.angle_gamma   90.00
#
_symmetry.space_group_name_H-M   'P 1'
#
loop_
_entity.id
_entity.type
_entity.pdbx_description
1 polymer ?
#
loop_
_entity_poly.entity_id
_entity_poly.type
_entity_poly.pdbx_seq_one_letter_code
_entity_poly.pdbx_strand_id
1 'polypeptide(L)'
;MTTTTTITATPPSTTGLYNASTATCSSTIATPCVNTTMRVANCQSYEVSWNNHCYYLDGSGGVCVNGYTLGTNAVLGCIASQFTGKNYRNTTSSNCCIWTADTYECYGMNTNCNSAGPFSSGPIINGAWCENAHNYQSQQLTFCGSV
;
A
#
# COMPACT_ATOMS: atom_id res chain seq x y z
N MET A 1 21.36 16.25 22.35
CA MET A 1 20.52 15.15 22.87
C MET A 1 19.77 14.57 21.69
N THR A 2 20.20 13.42 21.20
CA THR A 2 19.61 12.76 20.02
C THR A 2 18.57 11.78 20.54
N THR A 3 17.30 12.14 20.44
CA THR A 3 16.19 11.30 20.90
C THR A 3 16.09 10.10 19.97
N THR A 4 16.58 8.95 20.44
CA THR A 4 16.42 7.67 19.74
C THR A 4 15.04 7.13 20.11
N THR A 5 14.06 7.37 19.25
CA THR A 5 12.73 6.77 19.41
C THR A 5 12.81 5.33 18.93
N THR A 6 12.91 4.40 19.88
CA THR A 6 12.74 2.97 19.59
C THR A 6 11.27 2.74 19.22
N ILE A 7 10.98 2.57 17.94
CA ILE A 7 9.63 2.24 17.48
C ILE A 7 9.47 0.74 17.62
N THR A 8 8.58 0.33 18.53
CA THR A 8 8.15 -1.06 18.68
C THR A 8 7.54 -1.51 17.34
N ALA A 9 8.18 -2.47 16.68
CA ALA A 9 7.64 -3.07 15.47
C ALA A 9 6.29 -3.71 15.80
N THR A 10 5.21 -3.20 15.22
CA THR A 10 3.94 -3.91 15.17
C THR A 10 4.16 -5.20 14.36
N PRO A 11 3.75 -6.38 14.86
CA PRO A 11 3.89 -7.62 14.11
C PRO A 11 3.17 -7.49 12.76
N PRO A 12 3.70 -8.07 11.67
CA PRO A 12 3.02 -8.08 10.38
C PRO A 12 1.66 -8.74 10.52
N SER A 13 0.64 -8.26 9.80
CA SER A 13 -0.62 -8.98 9.71
C SER A 13 -0.35 -10.35 9.09
N THR A 14 -0.62 -11.41 9.84
CA THR A 14 -0.43 -12.81 9.42
C THR A 14 -1.48 -13.29 8.41
N THR A 15 -2.20 -12.37 7.76
CA THR A 15 -3.33 -12.67 6.89
C THR A 15 -3.09 -12.07 5.50
N GLY A 16 -2.68 -12.92 4.56
CA GLY A 16 -2.66 -12.63 3.11
C GLY A 16 -1.49 -11.77 2.61
N LEU A 17 -0.44 -12.41 2.08
CA LEU A 17 0.73 -11.71 1.57
C LEU A 17 1.07 -12.16 0.13
N TYR A 18 1.48 -11.24 -0.74
CA TYR A 18 1.89 -11.51 -2.12
C TYR A 18 3.09 -12.46 -2.24
N ASN A 19 2.99 -13.48 -3.12
CA ASN A 19 4.12 -14.34 -3.44
C ASN A 19 4.94 -13.74 -4.60
N ALA A 20 6.01 -13.03 -4.24
CA ALA A 20 6.92 -12.40 -5.20
C ALA A 20 7.69 -13.40 -6.08
N SER A 21 7.82 -14.68 -5.68
CA SER A 21 8.53 -15.70 -6.47
C SER A 21 7.73 -16.24 -7.64
N THR A 22 6.40 -16.16 -7.57
CA THR A 22 5.49 -16.64 -8.63
C THR A 22 4.72 -15.50 -9.29
N ALA A 23 4.87 -14.27 -8.79
CA ALA A 23 4.08 -13.11 -9.18
C ALA A 23 2.56 -13.34 -9.11
N THR A 24 2.10 -14.23 -8.22
CA THR A 24 0.69 -14.55 -8.04
C THR A 24 0.17 -14.00 -6.72
N CYS A 25 -1.10 -13.62 -6.72
CA CYS A 25 -1.84 -13.24 -5.53
C CYS A 25 -2.12 -14.49 -4.67
N SER A 26 -1.11 -14.97 -3.94
CA SER A 26 -1.24 -16.15 -3.09
C SER A 26 -1.67 -15.77 -1.68
N SER A 27 -2.63 -16.48 -1.11
CA SER A 27 -2.93 -16.41 0.33
C SER A 27 -1.93 -17.19 1.18
N THR A 28 -1.02 -17.93 0.55
CA THR A 28 -0.06 -18.84 1.21
C THR A 28 1.38 -18.48 0.85
N ILE A 29 2.14 -18.18 1.90
CA ILE A 29 3.57 -17.87 1.96
C ILE A 29 3.95 -16.59 1.20
N ALA A 30 4.19 -15.53 1.95
CA ALA A 30 5.13 -14.51 1.50
C ALA A 30 6.37 -14.48 2.36
N THR A 31 7.42 -13.98 1.73
CA THR A 31 8.61 -13.47 2.38
C THR A 31 8.21 -12.60 3.58
N PRO A 32 8.77 -12.86 4.78
CA PRO A 32 8.43 -12.07 5.96
C PRO A 32 8.78 -10.59 5.73
N CYS A 33 7.89 -9.72 6.17
CA CYS A 33 8.10 -8.28 6.13
C CYS A 33 9.18 -7.87 7.13
N VAL A 34 10.40 -7.74 6.63
CA VAL A 34 11.55 -7.26 7.40
C VAL A 34 11.72 -5.77 7.15
N ASN A 35 11.64 -4.98 8.21
CA ASN A 35 11.98 -3.56 8.14
C ASN A 35 13.46 -3.41 8.51
N THR A 36 14.29 -3.09 7.51
CA THR A 36 15.76 -3.14 7.62
C THR A 36 16.42 -1.87 8.15
N THR A 37 15.70 -0.78 8.48
CA THR A 37 16.41 0.48 8.81
C THR A 37 15.88 1.32 9.98
N MET A 38 16.86 1.82 10.74
CA MET A 38 16.80 2.71 11.90
C MET A 38 16.46 4.18 11.58
N ARG A 39 16.00 4.49 10.35
CA ARG A 39 15.70 5.86 9.92
C ARG A 39 14.30 5.94 9.34
N VAL A 40 13.46 6.73 10.02
CA VAL A 40 12.07 6.97 9.64
C VAL A 40 12.06 8.07 8.59
N ALA A 41 11.44 7.81 7.45
CA ALA A 41 11.22 8.85 6.46
C ALA A 41 10.24 9.89 7.02
N ASN A 42 10.46 11.17 6.72
CA ASN A 42 9.57 12.24 7.17
C ASN A 42 8.32 12.29 6.27
N CYS A 43 7.37 11.41 6.57
CA CYS A 43 6.16 11.24 5.78
C CYS A 43 5.04 12.17 6.23
N GLN A 44 4.20 12.57 5.27
CA GLN A 44 3.01 13.36 5.52
C GLN A 44 1.96 12.57 6.31
N SER A 45 0.95 13.27 6.85
CA SER A 45 -0.10 12.64 7.67
C SER A 45 -0.91 11.56 6.94
N TYR A 46 -1.05 11.69 5.62
CA TYR A 46 -1.70 10.72 4.71
C TYR A 46 -0.77 9.61 4.19
N GLU A 47 0.52 9.65 4.54
CA GLU A 47 1.51 8.66 4.12
C GLU A 47 1.83 7.66 5.23
N VAL A 48 2.38 6.51 4.83
CA VAL A 48 2.91 5.44 5.68
C VAL A 48 4.43 5.37 5.48
N SER A 49 5.19 5.34 6.58
CA SER A 49 6.65 5.21 6.53
C SER A 49 7.06 3.75 6.62
N TRP A 50 7.91 3.29 5.69
CA TRP A 50 8.47 1.94 5.72
C TRP A 50 9.84 1.89 5.04
N ASN A 51 10.81 1.24 5.69
CA ASN A 51 12.18 1.08 5.18
C ASN A 51 12.81 2.39 4.61
N ASN A 52 12.62 3.50 5.32
CA ASN A 52 13.08 4.85 4.92
C ASN A 52 12.44 5.40 3.62
N HIS A 53 11.26 4.92 3.23
CA HIS A 53 10.42 5.48 2.18
C HIS A 53 9.06 5.93 2.73
N CYS A 54 8.37 6.81 2.00
CA CYS A 54 7.00 7.21 2.25
C CYS A 54 6.08 6.64 1.17
N TYR A 55 4.93 6.11 1.60
CA TYR A 55 3.96 5.50 0.71
C TYR A 55 2.58 6.11 0.89
N TYR A 56 1.85 6.33 -0.19
CA TYR A 56 0.48 6.83 -0.16
C TYR A 56 -0.43 6.04 -1.10
N LEU A 57 -1.73 6.18 -0.86
CA LEU A 57 -2.79 5.75 -1.78
C LEU A 57 -3.44 6.97 -2.42
N ASP A 58 -3.70 6.91 -3.72
CA ASP A 58 -4.38 7.97 -4.46
C ASP A 58 -5.25 7.43 -5.59
N GLY A 59 -6.34 8.10 -5.92
CA GLY A 59 -7.21 7.79 -7.06
C GLY A 59 -6.66 8.33 -8.38
N SER A 60 -5.36 8.17 -8.62
CA SER A 60 -4.66 8.82 -9.74
C SER A 60 -4.57 7.96 -11.01
N GLY A 61 -5.07 6.72 -10.99
CA GLY A 61 -5.10 5.84 -12.17
C GLY A 61 -3.72 5.44 -12.69
N GLY A 62 -2.83 4.98 -11.79
CA GLY A 62 -1.50 4.48 -12.12
C GLY A 62 -0.41 5.57 -12.16
N VAL A 63 -0.76 6.83 -11.91
CA VAL A 63 0.20 7.95 -11.98
C VAL A 63 0.59 8.42 -10.58
N CYS A 64 1.89 8.44 -10.30
CA CYS A 64 2.42 9.01 -9.06
C CYS A 64 2.82 10.48 -9.24
N VAL A 65 2.81 11.25 -8.15
CA VAL A 65 3.33 12.61 -8.18
C VAL A 65 4.86 12.61 -8.37
N ASN A 66 5.42 13.76 -8.72
CA ASN A 66 6.88 13.88 -8.86
C ASN A 66 7.61 13.48 -7.56
N GLY A 67 8.72 12.74 -7.69
CA GLY A 67 9.47 12.16 -6.57
C GLY A 67 8.89 10.84 -6.03
N TYR A 68 7.86 10.30 -6.67
CA TYR A 68 7.25 9.01 -6.31
C TYR A 68 7.10 8.13 -7.56
N THR A 69 7.13 6.83 -7.36
CA THR A 69 6.88 5.80 -8.39
C THR A 69 5.91 4.76 -7.85
N LEU A 70 5.37 3.91 -8.72
CA LEU A 70 4.50 2.82 -8.29
C LEU A 70 5.23 1.93 -7.29
N GLY A 71 4.59 1.66 -6.14
CA GLY A 71 5.07 0.68 -5.18
C GLY A 71 4.67 -0.74 -5.60
N THR A 72 5.34 -1.76 -5.05
CA THR A 72 5.05 -3.17 -5.35
C THR A 72 3.99 -3.75 -4.40
N ASN A 73 3.29 -4.79 -4.83
CA ASN A 73 2.44 -5.65 -4.01
C ASN A 73 3.19 -6.20 -2.78
N ALA A 74 4.48 -6.51 -2.92
CA ALA A 74 5.31 -7.00 -1.82
C ALA A 74 5.40 -5.96 -0.69
N VAL A 75 5.68 -4.70 -1.03
CA VAL A 75 5.73 -3.62 -0.03
C VAL A 75 4.34 -3.33 0.51
N LEU A 76 3.33 -3.26 -0.36
CA LEU A 76 1.95 -3.02 0.04
C LEU A 76 1.48 -4.05 1.06
N GLY A 77 1.76 -5.34 0.83
CA GLY A 77 1.44 -6.41 1.78
C GLY A 77 2.03 -6.22 3.18
N CYS A 78 3.20 -5.59 3.28
CA CYS A 78 3.84 -5.33 4.57
C CYS A 78 3.23 -4.16 5.35
N ILE A 79 2.63 -3.21 4.65
CA ILE A 79 2.21 -1.94 5.25
C ILE A 79 0.73 -1.65 5.08
N ALA A 80 -0.03 -2.54 4.44
CA ALA A 80 -1.41 -2.33 4.08
C ALA A 80 -2.28 -1.93 5.27
N SER A 81 -2.16 -2.63 6.41
CA SER A 81 -2.94 -2.33 7.62
C SER A 81 -2.70 -0.92 8.17
N GLN A 82 -1.53 -0.33 7.90
CA GLN A 82 -1.13 1.00 8.37
C GLN A 82 -1.81 2.14 7.60
N PHE A 83 -2.50 1.85 6.49
CA PHE A 83 -3.32 2.82 5.77
C PHE A 83 -4.66 3.10 6.45
N THR A 84 -5.05 2.30 7.44
CA THR A 84 -6.26 2.59 8.24
C THR A 84 -6.15 3.97 8.89
N GLY A 85 -7.16 4.81 8.71
CA GLY A 85 -7.18 6.19 9.21
C GLY A 85 -6.39 7.20 8.36
N LYS A 86 -5.70 6.77 7.30
CA LYS A 86 -5.06 7.68 6.33
C LYS A 86 -6.08 8.24 5.35
N ASN A 87 -5.73 9.31 4.65
CA ASN A 87 -6.51 9.87 3.56
C ASN A 87 -5.85 9.56 2.21
N TYR A 88 -6.58 9.78 1.12
CA TYR A 88 -5.97 9.95 -0.19
C TYR A 88 -4.98 11.10 -0.16
N ARG A 89 -3.98 11.03 -1.04
CA ARG A 89 -3.07 12.16 -1.24
C ARG A 89 -3.80 13.37 -1.83
N ASN A 90 -4.53 13.18 -2.94
CA ASN A 90 -5.18 14.26 -3.68
C ASN A 90 -6.56 13.87 -4.23
N THR A 91 -6.68 12.68 -4.81
CA THR A 91 -7.83 12.27 -5.62
C THR A 91 -8.50 11.06 -4.98
N THR A 92 -9.81 11.12 -4.76
CA THR A 92 -10.59 9.94 -4.38
C THR A 92 -10.68 8.98 -5.56
N SER A 93 -10.50 7.68 -5.32
CA SER A 93 -10.58 6.69 -6.38
C SER A 93 -12.03 6.36 -6.79
N SER A 94 -12.23 5.90 -8.03
CA SER A 94 -13.48 5.30 -8.51
C SER A 94 -13.45 3.77 -8.57
N ASN A 95 -12.32 3.12 -8.22
CA ASN A 95 -12.15 1.67 -8.25
C ASN A 95 -11.37 1.19 -7.00
N CYS A 96 -11.79 0.08 -6.39
CA CYS A 96 -11.17 -0.44 -5.18
C CYS A 96 -9.90 -1.28 -5.39
N CYS A 97 -9.60 -1.70 -6.62
CA CYS A 97 -8.38 -2.42 -6.96
C CYS A 97 -7.19 -1.48 -6.96
N ILE A 98 -6.08 -1.96 -6.40
CA ILE A 98 -4.88 -1.15 -6.21
C ILE A 98 -3.89 -1.47 -7.32
N TRP A 99 -3.66 -0.45 -8.14
CA TRP A 99 -2.62 -0.45 -9.15
C TRP A 99 -1.26 -0.34 -8.47
N THR A 100 -0.41 -1.33 -8.71
CA THR A 100 0.98 -1.42 -8.24
C THR A 100 1.96 -1.52 -9.41
N ALA A 101 3.27 -1.53 -9.13
CA ALA A 101 4.31 -1.72 -10.14
C ALA A 101 4.38 -3.15 -10.71
N ASP A 102 3.70 -4.10 -10.07
CA ASP A 102 3.72 -5.50 -10.49
C ASP A 102 2.70 -5.77 -11.61
N THR A 103 2.87 -6.91 -12.28
CA THR A 103 2.00 -7.31 -13.40
C THR A 103 0.53 -7.40 -12.98
N TYR A 104 0.24 -7.96 -11.81
CA TYR A 104 -1.12 -8.19 -11.34
C TYR A 104 -1.45 -7.28 -10.17
N GLU A 105 -2.70 -6.84 -10.13
CA GLU A 105 -3.28 -6.26 -8.93
C GLU A 105 -3.62 -7.42 -7.99
N CYS A 106 -3.16 -7.35 -6.74
CA CYS A 106 -3.43 -8.37 -5.73
C CYS A 106 -4.17 -7.83 -4.51
N TYR A 107 -4.14 -6.52 -4.33
CA TYR A 107 -4.72 -5.86 -3.19
C TYR A 107 -5.89 -4.99 -3.64
N GLY A 108 -6.87 -4.90 -2.77
CA GLY A 108 -7.97 -3.97 -2.91
C GLY A 108 -8.49 -3.53 -1.56
N MET A 109 -9.38 -2.55 -1.58
CA MET A 109 -10.09 -2.06 -0.40
C MET A 109 -11.53 -2.57 -0.41
N ASN A 110 -11.99 -3.22 0.66
CA ASN A 110 -13.38 -3.69 0.74
C ASN A 110 -14.39 -2.56 0.98
N THR A 111 -13.96 -1.48 1.62
CA THR A 111 -14.82 -0.36 2.02
C THR A 111 -14.10 0.97 1.85
N ASN A 112 -14.87 2.06 1.67
CA ASN A 112 -14.38 3.45 1.65
C ASN A 112 -13.33 3.78 0.57
N CYS A 113 -13.22 2.96 -0.48
CA CYS A 113 -12.30 3.21 -1.61
C CYS A 113 -12.85 4.22 -2.64
N ASN A 114 -14.17 4.50 -2.60
CA ASN A 114 -14.83 5.44 -3.52
C ASN A 114 -15.51 6.59 -2.80
N SER A 115 -14.98 6.95 -1.64
CA SER A 115 -15.49 8.03 -0.81
C SER A 115 -14.31 8.81 -0.27
N ALA A 116 -14.52 10.09 0.03
CA ALA A 116 -13.51 10.89 0.71
C ALA A 116 -13.07 10.19 2.01
N GLY A 117 -11.77 10.28 2.33
CA GLY A 117 -11.21 9.65 3.51
C GLY A 117 -11.67 10.29 4.84
N PRO A 118 -11.20 9.76 5.98
CA PRO A 118 -10.16 8.74 6.09
C PRO A 118 -10.64 7.33 5.76
N PHE A 119 -9.69 6.46 5.42
CA PHE A 119 -9.92 5.04 5.17
C PHE A 119 -10.39 4.33 6.45
N SER A 120 -11.50 3.61 6.36
CA SER A 120 -12.05 2.82 7.48
C SER A 120 -11.29 1.52 7.72
N SER A 121 -10.57 1.02 6.71
CA SER A 121 -9.70 -0.16 6.75
C SER A 121 -8.51 0.04 5.81
N GLY A 122 -7.43 -0.72 6.02
CA GLY A 122 -6.32 -0.78 5.07
C GLY A 122 -6.62 -1.74 3.90
N PRO A 123 -5.80 -1.73 2.84
CA PRO A 123 -5.87 -2.72 1.79
C PRO A 123 -5.76 -4.16 2.32
N ILE A 124 -6.38 -5.10 1.62
CA ILE A 124 -6.26 -6.52 1.91
C ILE A 124 -6.05 -7.29 0.61
N ILE A 125 -5.45 -8.48 0.72
CA ILE A 125 -5.35 -9.38 -0.42
C ILE A 125 -6.75 -9.74 -0.93
N ASN A 126 -6.93 -9.76 -2.25
CA ASN A 126 -8.22 -10.01 -2.90
C ASN A 126 -9.36 -9.09 -2.41
N GLY A 127 -9.05 -7.92 -1.84
CA GLY A 127 -10.07 -6.95 -1.48
C GLY A 127 -10.84 -6.53 -2.73
N ALA A 128 -12.16 -6.36 -2.61
CA ALA A 128 -13.05 -6.05 -3.75
C ALA A 128 -12.90 -6.99 -4.98
N TRP A 129 -12.51 -8.25 -4.76
CA TRP A 129 -12.31 -9.25 -5.82
C TRP A 129 -11.15 -8.94 -6.79
N CYS A 130 -10.14 -8.23 -6.30
CA CYS A 130 -9.00 -7.79 -7.10
C CYS A 130 -7.91 -8.85 -7.26
N GLU A 131 -8.15 -10.13 -6.94
CA GLU A 131 -7.17 -11.20 -7.15
C GLU A 131 -6.84 -11.39 -8.64
N ASN A 132 -5.58 -11.10 -9.00
CA ASN A 132 -5.07 -11.14 -10.36
C ASN A 132 -5.81 -10.21 -11.33
N ALA A 133 -6.37 -9.11 -10.81
CA ALA A 133 -7.05 -8.13 -11.64
C ALA A 133 -6.07 -7.36 -12.55
N HIS A 134 -6.63 -6.83 -13.64
CA HIS A 134 -5.98 -5.95 -14.62
C HIS A 134 -6.94 -4.80 -14.95
N ASN A 135 -7.51 -4.22 -13.90
CA ASN A 135 -8.31 -3.04 -14.07
C ASN A 135 -7.26 -1.93 -14.18
N TYR A 136 -7.09 -1.34 -15.36
CA TYR A 136 -6.17 -0.23 -15.58
C TYR A 136 -6.98 0.99 -15.96
N GLN A 137 -7.89 1.35 -15.06
CA GLN A 137 -8.92 2.34 -15.31
C GLN A 137 -8.45 3.74 -14.90
N SER A 138 -9.07 4.75 -15.49
CA SER A 138 -8.92 6.13 -15.03
C SER A 138 -9.41 6.26 -13.59
N GLN A 139 -8.67 6.98 -12.75
CA GLN A 139 -8.95 7.19 -11.32
C GLN A 139 -8.93 5.94 -10.43
N GLN A 140 -8.26 4.88 -10.88
CA GLN A 140 -8.03 3.71 -10.05
C GLN A 140 -7.12 4.00 -8.85
N LEU A 141 -7.36 3.28 -7.75
CA LEU A 141 -6.57 3.40 -6.55
C LEU A 141 -5.14 2.98 -6.88
N THR A 142 -4.19 3.84 -6.54
CA THR A 142 -2.80 3.75 -6.98
C THR A 142 -1.91 3.78 -5.76
N PHE A 143 -1.01 2.80 -5.68
CA PHE A 143 -0.04 2.72 -4.60
C PHE A 143 1.30 3.30 -5.06
N CYS A 144 1.72 4.37 -4.41
CA CYS A 144 2.94 5.09 -4.76
C CYS A 144 3.91 5.12 -3.58
N GLY A 145 5.21 4.98 -3.88
CA GLY A 145 6.32 5.06 -2.93
C GLY A 145 7.36 6.09 -3.37
N SER A 146 7.98 6.78 -2.41
CA SER A 146 9.03 7.77 -2.69
C SER A 146 10.27 7.10 -3.30
N VAL A 147 10.89 7.76 -4.29
CA VAL A 147 12.16 7.30 -4.90
C VAL A 147 13.36 7.47 -3.99
#